data_AF-A0A016CNV5-F1
#
_entry.id   AF-A0A016CNV5-F1
#
_cell.length_a   1.000
_cell.length_b   1.000
_cell.length_c   1.000
_cell.angle_alpha   90.00
_cell.angle_beta   90.00
_cell.angle_gamma   90.00
#
_symmetry.space_group_name_H-M   'P 1'
#
loop_
_entity.id
_entity.type
_entity.pdbx_description
1 polymer ?
#
loop_
_entity_poly.entity_id
_entity_poly.type
_entity_poly.pdbx_seq_one_letter_code
_entity_poly.pdbx_strand_id
1 'polypeptide(L)'
;MANWITLKQLSEKRGIAESDLRTWANLGYITSSRIENVLMIDDESLTQYLDVHQTQDLGENYLEKIIKEKELEREVLLSQCDDELFLLKTQKLHQPLFHILIQELVQLITDDHEREIFLSVSSGEPIARVAKRNSMPIMFYMERWDSGQYATFYNTPPRTDGKA
;
A
#
# COMPACT_ATOMS: atom_id res chain seq x y z
N MET A 1 20.03 45.68 1.23
CA MET A 1 21.09 46.60 0.70
C MET A 1 22.28 45.70 0.48
N ALA A 2 22.81 45.58 -0.74
CA ALA A 2 23.84 44.58 -1.02
C ALA A 2 25.07 44.78 -0.13
N ASN A 3 25.36 43.79 0.71
CA ASN A 3 26.46 43.80 1.66
C ASN A 3 27.56 42.90 1.12
N TRP A 4 28.42 43.49 0.29
CA TRP A 4 29.52 42.79 -0.36
C TRP A 4 30.65 42.52 0.62
N ILE A 5 30.93 41.24 0.87
CA ILE A 5 31.99 40.78 1.77
C ILE A 5 32.95 39.89 0.98
N THR A 6 34.24 39.97 1.29
CA THR A 6 35.24 39.10 0.68
C THR A 6 35.11 37.66 1.18
N LEU A 7 35.49 36.67 0.35
CA LEU A 7 35.48 35.25 0.72
C LEU A 7 36.12 34.97 2.08
N LYS A 8 37.29 35.57 2.35
CA LYS A 8 38.04 35.37 3.58
C LYS A 8 37.30 35.92 4.81
N GLN A 9 36.81 37.15 4.72
CA GLN A 9 36.03 37.77 5.80
C GLN A 9 34.71 37.02 6.05
N LEU A 10 34.08 36.51 4.98
CA LEU A 10 32.82 35.78 5.07
C LEU A 10 33.03 34.38 5.69
N SER A 11 34.11 33.71 5.31
CA SER A 11 34.59 32.47 5.91
C SER A 11 34.85 32.64 7.41
N GLU A 12 35.60 33.67 7.81
CA GLU A 12 35.88 33.98 9.22
C GLU A 12 34.61 34.36 10.00
N LYS A 13 33.69 35.12 9.40
CA LYS A 13 32.44 35.56 10.03
C LYS A 13 31.45 34.42 10.26
N ARG A 14 31.35 33.47 9.31
CA ARG A 14 30.31 32.44 9.29
C ARG A 14 30.84 31.03 9.63
N GLY A 15 32.17 30.85 9.70
CA GLY A 15 32.79 29.55 9.95
C GLY A 15 32.66 28.56 8.79
N ILE A 16 32.44 29.05 7.55
CA ILE A 16 32.25 28.23 6.35
C ILE A 16 33.53 28.23 5.52
N ALA A 17 33.98 27.08 5.02
CA ALA A 17 35.21 27.01 4.23
C ALA A 17 35.11 27.84 2.94
N GLU A 18 36.21 28.54 2.60
CA GLU A 18 36.27 29.34 1.37
C GLU A 18 36.05 28.51 0.09
N SER A 19 36.40 27.22 0.11
CA SER A 19 36.14 26.29 -1.00
C SER A 19 34.65 26.16 -1.30
N ASP A 20 33.83 26.11 -0.26
CA ASP A 20 32.39 25.84 -0.36
C ASP A 20 31.68 27.10 -0.82
N LEU A 21 32.02 28.25 -0.21
CA LEU A 21 31.55 29.57 -0.63
C LEU A 21 31.91 29.85 -2.10
N ARG A 22 33.13 29.52 -2.53
CA ARG A 22 33.56 29.68 -3.92
C ARG A 22 32.79 28.77 -4.87
N THR A 23 32.53 27.54 -4.45
CA THR A 23 31.75 26.58 -5.24
C THR A 23 30.32 27.06 -5.43
N TRP A 24 29.66 27.51 -4.36
CA TRP A 24 28.29 28.02 -4.43
C TRP A 24 28.18 29.32 -5.25
N ALA A 25 29.18 30.21 -5.15
CA ALA A 25 29.27 31.39 -5.99
C ALA A 25 29.45 31.04 -7.48
N ASN A 26 30.31 30.07 -7.80
CA ASN A 26 30.54 29.62 -9.18
C ASN A 26 29.34 28.91 -9.79
N LEU A 27 28.56 28.19 -8.97
CA LEU A 27 27.31 27.53 -9.38
C LEU A 27 26.13 28.52 -9.52
N GLY A 28 26.32 29.78 -9.13
CA GLY A 28 25.29 30.82 -9.20
C GLY A 28 24.21 30.71 -8.11
N TYR A 29 24.46 29.92 -7.06
CA TYR A 29 23.54 29.78 -5.93
C TYR A 29 23.52 31.00 -5.01
N ILE A 30 24.63 31.75 -5.01
CA ILE A 30 24.82 32.93 -4.17
C ILE A 30 25.32 34.05 -5.06
N THR A 31 24.82 35.26 -4.83
CA THR A 31 25.19 36.42 -5.62
C THR A 31 26.65 36.77 -5.36
N SER A 32 27.43 36.80 -6.43
CA SER A 32 28.86 37.13 -6.37
C SER A 32 29.24 38.15 -7.43
N SER A 33 30.28 38.93 -7.12
CA SER A 33 30.84 39.95 -8.00
C SER A 33 32.36 39.96 -7.88
N ARG A 34 33.04 40.35 -8.95
CA ARG A 34 34.50 40.39 -9.00
C ARG A 34 34.97 41.83 -9.16
N ILE A 35 35.60 42.36 -8.11
CA ILE A 35 36.13 43.73 -8.09
C ILE A 35 37.65 43.61 -7.95
N GLU A 36 38.40 44.19 -8.90
CA GLU A 36 39.87 44.14 -8.90
C GLU A 36 40.44 42.71 -8.72
N ASN A 37 39.81 41.74 -9.39
CA ASN A 37 40.12 40.30 -9.32
C ASN A 37 39.85 39.63 -7.95
N VAL A 38 39.29 40.34 -6.98
CA VAL A 38 38.83 39.80 -5.69
C VAL A 38 37.36 39.39 -5.83
N LEU A 39 37.05 38.13 -5.47
CA LEU A 39 35.69 37.62 -5.45
C LEU A 39 34.98 38.07 -4.16
N MET A 40 33.89 38.81 -4.34
CA MET A 40 33.02 39.30 -3.28
C MET A 40 31.67 38.61 -3.37
N ILE A 41 31.09 38.31 -2.21
CA ILE A 41 29.82 37.62 -2.06
C ILE A 41 28.88 38.55 -1.29
N ASP A 42 27.62 38.60 -1.70
CA ASP A 42 26.60 39.32 -0.96
C ASP A 42 26.11 38.48 0.24
N ASP A 43 26.34 38.96 1.46
CA ASP A 43 26.01 38.26 2.73
C ASP A 43 24.50 38.05 2.90
N GLU A 44 23.67 38.93 2.32
CA GLU A 44 22.20 38.80 2.33
C GLU A 44 21.77 37.60 1.47
N SER A 45 22.33 37.46 0.26
CA SER A 45 22.09 36.29 -0.60
C SER A 45 22.59 34.96 -0.01
N LEU A 46 23.74 34.95 0.68
CA LEU A 46 24.21 33.75 1.40
C LEU A 46 23.27 33.37 2.54
N THR A 47 22.75 34.37 3.28
CA THR A 47 21.81 34.12 4.38
C THR A 47 20.51 33.50 3.85
N GLN A 48 19.96 34.04 2.76
CA GLN A 48 18.78 33.47 2.11
C GLN A 48 19.01 32.03 1.61
N TYR A 49 20.18 31.77 1.02
CA TYR A 49 20.54 30.42 0.59
C TYR A 49 20.59 29.44 1.77
N LEU A 50 21.23 29.83 2.88
CA LEU A 50 21.31 28.98 4.08
C LEU A 50 19.94 28.74 4.73
N ASP A 51 19.08 29.75 4.79
CA ASP A 51 17.73 29.62 5.33
C ASP A 51 16.87 28.64 4.52
N VAL A 52 16.93 28.74 3.18
CA VAL A 52 16.24 27.82 2.27
C VAL A 52 16.80 26.40 2.40
N HIS A 53 18.13 26.25 2.46
CA HIS A 53 18.75 24.93 2.55
C HIS A 53 18.67 24.29 3.95
N GLN A 54 18.48 25.06 5.04
CA GLN A 54 18.08 24.53 6.34
C GLN A 54 16.71 23.84 6.29
N THR A 55 15.79 24.31 5.43
CA THR A 55 14.51 23.62 5.22
C THR A 55 14.64 22.36 4.37
N GLN A 56 15.76 22.12 3.70
CA GLN A 56 15.97 20.92 2.91
C GLN A 56 16.37 19.70 3.77
N ASP A 57 16.92 19.92 4.98
CA ASP A 57 17.04 18.90 6.04
C ASP A 57 15.65 18.39 6.50
N LEU A 58 14.59 19.20 6.33
CA LEU A 58 13.20 18.74 6.51
C LEU A 58 12.74 17.83 5.35
N GLY A 59 13.35 17.96 4.17
CA GLY A 59 13.11 17.13 2.99
C GLY A 59 13.71 15.72 3.10
N GLU A 60 14.90 15.56 3.70
CA GLU A 60 15.43 14.23 4.02
C GLU A 60 14.58 13.52 5.08
N ASN A 61 14.12 14.24 6.11
CA ASN A 61 13.16 13.73 7.09
C ASN A 61 11.81 13.34 6.46
N TYR A 62 11.38 14.03 5.39
CA TYR A 62 10.13 13.73 4.70
C TYR A 62 10.19 12.37 3.98
N LEU A 63 11.28 12.09 3.28
CA LEU A 63 11.49 10.80 2.63
C LEU A 63 11.58 9.67 3.66
N GLU A 64 12.31 9.88 4.76
CA GLU A 64 12.42 8.88 5.83
C GLU A 64 11.07 8.58 6.48
N LYS A 65 10.21 9.59 6.63
CA LYS A 65 8.84 9.43 7.14
C LYS A 65 7.96 8.60 6.20
N ILE A 66 8.03 8.85 4.90
CA ILE A 66 7.30 8.06 3.89
C ILE A 66 7.78 6.61 3.90
N ILE A 67 9.08 6.38 4.01
CA ILE A 67 9.66 5.02 4.07
C ILE A 67 9.11 4.28 5.30
N LYS A 68 9.14 4.89 6.48
CA LYS A 68 8.60 4.29 7.71
C LYS A 68 7.10 3.99 7.62
N GLU A 69 6.32 4.88 7.02
CA GLU A 69 4.89 4.67 6.79
C GLU A 69 4.66 3.46 5.85
N LYS A 70 5.43 3.36 4.77
CA LYS A 70 5.35 2.21 3.84
C LYS A 70 5.82 0.89 4.46
N GLU A 71 6.82 0.92 5.33
CA GLU A 71 7.22 -0.26 6.09
C GLU A 71 6.10 -0.74 7.03
N LEU A 72 5.38 0.18 7.65
CA LEU A 72 4.26 -0.13 8.53
C LEU A 72 3.06 -0.66 7.75
N GLU A 73 2.72 -0.06 6.60
CA GLU A 73 1.70 -0.60 5.67
C GLU A 73 2.03 -2.03 5.24
N ARG A 74 3.30 -2.29 4.88
CA ARG A 74 3.77 -3.63 4.51
C ARG A 74 3.56 -4.63 5.65
N GLU A 75 3.89 -4.24 6.88
CA GLU A 75 3.76 -5.11 8.04
C GLU A 75 2.30 -5.46 8.34
N VAL A 76 1.39 -4.49 8.19
CA VAL A 76 -0.05 -4.73 8.32
C VAL A 76 -0.56 -5.71 7.26
N LEU A 77 -0.15 -5.54 6.01
CA LEU A 77 -0.54 -6.45 4.92
C LEU A 77 0.03 -7.86 5.10
N LEU A 78 1.25 -7.99 5.59
CA LEU A 78 1.84 -9.28 5.91
C LEU A 78 1.08 -9.98 7.04
N SER A 79 0.73 -9.25 8.10
CA SER A 79 -0.07 -9.79 9.20
C SER A 79 -1.43 -10.29 8.72
N GLN A 80 -2.11 -9.57 7.81
CA GLN A 80 -3.38 -10.02 7.23
C GLN A 80 -3.21 -11.29 6.39
N CYS A 81 -2.14 -11.35 5.57
CA CYS A 81 -1.82 -12.55 4.80
C CYS A 81 -1.54 -13.76 5.71
N ASP A 82 -0.86 -13.56 6.83
CA ASP A 82 -0.56 -14.63 7.80
C ASP A 82 -1.83 -15.17 8.46
N ASP A 83 -2.78 -14.30 8.83
CA ASP A 83 -4.08 -14.70 9.36
C ASP A 83 -4.88 -15.51 8.32
N GLU A 84 -4.94 -15.05 7.07
CA GLU A 84 -5.60 -15.79 5.98
C GLU A 84 -4.93 -17.15 5.72
N LEU A 85 -3.61 -17.19 5.74
CA LEU A 85 -2.84 -18.43 5.59
C LEU A 85 -3.12 -19.39 6.74
N PHE A 86 -3.23 -18.89 7.98
CA PHE A 86 -3.60 -19.68 9.14
C PHE A 86 -5.01 -20.28 8.99
N LEU A 87 -5.99 -19.48 8.54
CA LEU A 87 -7.35 -19.96 8.25
C LEU A 87 -7.35 -21.06 7.19
N LEU A 88 -6.63 -20.87 6.08
CA LEU A 88 -6.52 -21.86 5.00
C LEU A 88 -5.87 -23.17 5.46
N LYS A 89 -4.78 -23.08 6.24
CA LYS A 89 -4.12 -24.26 6.81
C LYS A 89 -5.05 -25.01 7.75
N THR A 90 -5.78 -24.28 8.59
CA THR A 90 -6.76 -24.85 9.51
C THR A 90 -7.92 -25.51 8.75
N GLN A 91 -8.45 -24.88 7.70
CA GLN A 91 -9.48 -25.46 6.85
C GLN A 91 -9.01 -26.77 6.22
N LYS A 92 -7.79 -26.79 5.66
CA LYS A 92 -7.19 -27.99 5.08
C LYS A 92 -7.00 -29.10 6.12
N LEU A 93 -6.60 -28.75 7.34
CA LEU A 93 -6.42 -29.71 8.44
C LEU A 93 -7.74 -30.40 8.80
N HIS A 94 -8.85 -29.66 8.82
CA HIS A 94 -10.17 -30.17 9.22
C HIS A 94 -11.02 -30.67 8.03
N GLN A 95 -10.54 -30.54 6.78
CA GLN A 95 -11.21 -31.03 5.58
C GLN A 95 -11.68 -32.50 5.70
N PRO A 96 -10.91 -33.45 6.27
CA PRO A 96 -11.38 -34.82 6.43
C PRO A 96 -12.62 -34.95 7.34
N LEU A 97 -12.71 -34.13 8.39
CA LEU A 97 -13.87 -34.13 9.28
C LEU A 97 -15.13 -33.61 8.58
N PHE A 98 -14.99 -32.54 7.80
CA PHE A 98 -16.09 -32.04 6.98
C PHE A 98 -16.55 -33.10 5.97
N HIS A 99 -15.62 -33.84 5.36
CA HIS A 99 -15.98 -34.93 4.45
C HIS A 99 -16.82 -36.00 5.15
N ILE A 100 -16.40 -36.44 6.35
CA ILE A 100 -17.16 -37.42 7.14
C ILE A 100 -18.56 -36.89 7.47
N LEU A 101 -18.66 -35.65 7.96
CA LEU A 101 -19.95 -35.03 8.28
C LEU A 101 -20.88 -34.95 7.06
N ILE A 102 -20.35 -34.56 5.89
CA ILE A 102 -21.14 -34.50 4.65
C ILE A 102 -21.64 -35.90 4.27
N GLN A 103 -20.81 -36.93 4.40
CA GLN A 103 -21.19 -38.33 4.11
C GLN A 103 -22.24 -38.89 5.07
N GLU A 104 -22.30 -38.42 6.32
CA GLU A 104 -23.37 -38.80 7.24
C GLU A 104 -24.67 -38.02 6.94
N LEU A 105 -24.55 -36.71 6.68
CA LEU A 105 -25.72 -35.86 6.39
C LEU A 105 -26.43 -36.26 5.09
N VAL A 106 -25.67 -36.66 4.06
CA VAL A 106 -26.22 -37.04 2.75
C VAL A 106 -27.10 -38.31 2.84
N GLN A 107 -26.85 -39.17 3.83
CA GLN A 107 -27.66 -40.38 4.08
C GLN A 107 -29.04 -40.05 4.64
N LEU A 108 -29.21 -38.87 5.26
CA LEU A 108 -30.50 -38.43 5.80
C LEU A 108 -31.46 -37.91 4.70
N ILE A 109 -30.91 -37.58 3.52
CA ILE A 109 -31.69 -37.08 2.39
C ILE A 109 -32.30 -38.27 1.65
N THR A 110 -33.63 -38.33 1.58
CA THR A 110 -34.35 -39.45 0.96
C THR A 110 -34.43 -39.31 -0.56
N ASP A 111 -34.57 -38.07 -1.06
CA ASP A 111 -34.66 -37.79 -2.50
C ASP A 111 -33.28 -37.82 -3.17
N ASP A 112 -33.15 -38.62 -4.24
CA ASP A 112 -31.87 -38.82 -4.93
C ASP A 112 -31.38 -37.57 -5.66
N HIS A 113 -32.29 -36.70 -6.10
CA HIS A 113 -31.96 -35.45 -6.78
C HIS A 113 -31.44 -34.41 -5.78
N GLU A 114 -32.13 -34.22 -4.66
CA GLU A 114 -31.67 -33.36 -3.55
C GLU A 114 -30.33 -33.85 -2.99
N ARG A 115 -30.12 -35.18 -2.95
CA ARG A 115 -28.85 -35.78 -2.53
C ARG A 115 -27.69 -35.40 -3.44
N GLU A 116 -27.89 -35.45 -4.75
CA GLU A 116 -26.88 -35.03 -5.74
C GLU A 116 -26.51 -33.56 -5.58
N ILE A 117 -27.53 -32.70 -5.44
CA ILE A 117 -27.35 -31.26 -5.27
C ILE A 117 -26.55 -30.97 -3.99
N PHE A 118 -26.94 -31.58 -2.87
CA PHE A 118 -26.28 -31.42 -1.58
C PHE A 118 -24.82 -31.87 -1.63
N LEU A 119 -24.55 -33.04 -2.23
CA LEU A 119 -23.19 -33.57 -2.33
C LEU A 119 -22.30 -32.69 -3.22
N SER A 120 -22.80 -32.24 -4.36
CA SER A 120 -22.07 -31.36 -5.27
C SER A 120 -21.70 -30.03 -4.64
N VAL A 121 -22.66 -29.35 -4.00
CA VAL A 121 -22.40 -28.06 -3.33
C VAL A 121 -21.45 -28.26 -2.14
N SER A 122 -21.70 -29.25 -1.30
CA SER A 122 -20.90 -29.49 -0.09
C SER A 122 -19.46 -29.97 -0.39
N SER A 123 -19.25 -30.56 -1.56
CA SER A 123 -17.91 -30.92 -2.06
C SER A 123 -17.15 -29.75 -2.69
N GLY A 124 -17.77 -28.57 -2.77
CA GLY A 124 -17.15 -27.34 -3.29
C GLY A 124 -17.45 -27.02 -4.75
N GLU A 125 -18.43 -27.68 -5.39
CA GLU A 125 -18.88 -27.30 -6.73
C GLU A 125 -19.60 -25.93 -6.68
N PRO A 126 -19.27 -24.97 -7.57
CA PRO A 126 -19.93 -23.68 -7.58
C PRO A 126 -21.46 -23.82 -7.74
N ILE A 127 -22.22 -23.19 -6.84
CA ILE A 127 -23.70 -23.26 -6.80
C ILE A 127 -24.31 -22.90 -8.17
N ALA A 128 -23.76 -21.91 -8.87
CA ALA A 128 -24.23 -21.52 -10.21
C ALA A 128 -24.12 -22.65 -11.25
N ARG A 129 -23.11 -23.52 -11.15
CA ARG A 129 -22.96 -24.69 -12.04
C ARG A 129 -23.97 -25.78 -11.70
N VAL A 130 -24.14 -26.07 -10.41
CA VAL A 130 -25.11 -27.05 -9.92
C VAL A 130 -26.53 -26.64 -10.29
N ALA A 131 -26.89 -25.36 -10.09
CA ALA A 131 -28.20 -24.82 -10.45
C ALA A 131 -28.49 -24.95 -11.96
N LYS A 132 -27.50 -24.65 -12.81
CA LYS A 132 -27.64 -24.79 -14.27
C LYS A 132 -27.84 -26.25 -14.71
N ARG A 133 -27.10 -27.19 -14.13
CA ARG A 133 -27.23 -28.64 -14.43
C ARG A 133 -28.63 -29.15 -14.07
N ASN A 134 -29.14 -28.70 -12.94
CA ASN A 134 -30.41 -29.15 -12.39
C ASN A 134 -31.61 -28.28 -12.85
N SER A 135 -31.43 -27.45 -13.89
CA SER A 135 -32.48 -26.58 -14.47
C SER A 135 -33.22 -25.72 -13.44
N MET A 136 -32.52 -25.32 -12.38
CA MET A 136 -33.07 -24.50 -11.30
C MET A 136 -32.73 -23.01 -11.51
N PRO A 137 -33.68 -22.09 -11.32
CA PRO A 137 -33.37 -20.67 -11.29
C PRO A 137 -32.52 -20.35 -10.05
N ILE A 138 -31.38 -19.68 -10.24
CA ILE A 138 -30.47 -19.22 -9.17
C ILE A 138 -31.20 -18.44 -8.07
N MET A 139 -32.28 -17.74 -8.44
CA MET A 139 -33.14 -16.97 -7.54
C MET A 139 -33.78 -17.83 -6.43
N PHE A 140 -34.02 -19.12 -6.68
CA PHE A 140 -34.60 -20.05 -5.70
C PHE A 140 -33.63 -20.41 -4.57
N TYR A 141 -32.31 -20.29 -4.79
CA TYR A 141 -31.28 -20.48 -3.77
C TYR A 141 -31.10 -19.23 -2.92
N MET A 142 -31.08 -18.04 -3.53
CA MET A 142 -30.96 -16.77 -2.80
C MET A 142 -32.12 -16.56 -1.83
N GLU A 143 -33.36 -16.82 -2.24
CA GLU A 143 -34.54 -16.61 -1.39
C GLU A 143 -34.61 -17.59 -0.20
N ARG A 144 -34.05 -18.80 -0.35
CA ARG A 144 -33.99 -19.83 0.70
C ARG A 144 -32.78 -19.66 1.62
N TRP A 145 -31.66 -19.13 1.11
CA TRP A 145 -30.47 -18.78 1.90
C TRP A 145 -30.62 -17.44 2.65
N ASP A 146 -31.34 -16.46 2.09
CA ASP A 146 -31.63 -15.17 2.75
C ASP A 146 -32.56 -15.32 3.96
N SER A 147 -33.29 -16.44 4.06
CA SER A 147 -34.11 -16.77 5.23
C SER A 147 -33.32 -17.25 6.46
N GLY A 148 -31.98 -17.32 6.39
CA GLY A 148 -31.13 -17.83 7.49
C GLY A 148 -29.76 -17.15 7.64
N GLN A 149 -29.74 -15.96 8.23
CA GLN A 149 -28.69 -15.45 9.16
C GLN A 149 -27.18 -15.69 8.90
N TYR A 150 -26.62 -15.72 7.68
CA TYR A 150 -25.16 -15.55 7.51
C TYR A 150 -24.81 -14.80 6.21
N ALA A 151 -25.11 -13.50 6.20
CA ALA A 151 -24.69 -12.58 5.14
C ALA A 151 -23.32 -11.97 5.46
N THR A 152 -22.24 -12.74 5.29
CA THR A 152 -20.89 -12.20 4.99
C THR A 152 -20.05 -13.38 4.54
N PHE A 153 -19.73 -13.49 3.25
CA PHE A 153 -18.50 -14.06 2.66
C PHE A 153 -18.81 -14.28 1.17
N TYR A 154 -18.04 -13.63 0.28
CA TYR A 154 -18.15 -13.60 -1.19
C TYR A 154 -19.09 -12.60 -1.87
N ASN A 155 -19.11 -11.34 -1.39
CA ASN A 155 -19.43 -10.21 -2.27
C ASN A 155 -18.13 -9.56 -2.78
N THR A 156 -17.53 -10.14 -3.82
CA THR A 156 -16.66 -9.40 -4.74
C THR A 156 -17.43 -9.19 -6.05
N PRO A 157 -17.81 -7.95 -6.40
CA PRO A 157 -18.45 -7.69 -7.68
C PRO A 157 -17.47 -8.00 -8.83
N PRO A 158 -17.97 -8.46 -9.99
CA PRO A 158 -17.10 -8.71 -11.14
C PRO A 158 -16.48 -7.39 -11.61
N ARG A 159 -15.16 -7.42 -11.76
CA ARG A 159 -14.33 -6.35 -12.32
C ARG A 159 -14.85 -6.05 -13.74
N THR A 160 -15.46 -4.88 -13.94
CA THR A 160 -15.76 -4.37 -15.27
C THR A 160 -14.47 -3.93 -15.92
N ASP A 161 -13.84 -4.83 -16.67
CA ASP A 161 -12.75 -4.47 -17.56
C ASP A 161 -13.34 -3.59 -18.67
N GLY A 162 -12.97 -2.32 -18.65
CA GLY A 162 -13.33 -1.36 -19.67
C GLY A 162 -12.83 -1.80 -21.04
N LYS A 163 -13.69 -1.65 -22.05
CA LYS A 163 -13.27 -1.37 -23.41
C LYS A 163 -14.07 -0.19 -23.93
N ALA A 164 -13.31 0.70 -24.56
CA ALA A 164 -13.70 1.96 -25.20
C ALA A 164 -14.79 1.81 -26.25
#